data_AF-A0A1G9YT41-F1
#
_entry.id   AF-A0A1G9YT41-F1
#
_cell.length_a   1.000
_cell.length_b   1.000
_cell.length_c   1.000
_cell.angle_alpha   90.00
_cell.angle_beta   90.00
_cell.angle_gamma   90.00
#
_symmetry.space_group_name_H-M   'P 1'
#
loop_
_entity.id
_entity.type
_entity.pdbx_description
1 polymer ?
#
loop_
_entity_poly.entity_id
_entity_poly.type
_entity_poly.pdbx_seq_one_letter_code
_entity_poly.pdbx_strand_id
1 'polypeptide(L)'
;MYSINEVVKMVTEQGRNVVICAKELEKINQKKGKKRSDLFERYCANEHSFNVYTYMNSTIENLPEVKLFQRKVALFGAVFVGTRTDYEAQVDAKQAETTYVELMEALNEMINALLLFENSSEK
;
A
#
# COMPACT_ATOMS: atom_id res chain seq x y z
N MET A 1 -23.14 5.87 -8.43
CA MET A 1 -21.76 6.33 -8.66
C MET A 1 -21.31 6.98 -7.36
N TYR A 2 -20.17 6.58 -6.81
CA TYR A 2 -19.67 7.14 -5.55
C TYR A 2 -19.28 8.61 -5.74
N SER A 3 -19.54 9.44 -4.74
CA SER A 3 -19.02 10.80 -4.67
C SER A 3 -17.49 10.77 -4.52
N ILE A 4 -16.84 11.87 -4.90
CA ILE A 4 -15.38 11.95 -4.80
C ILE A 4 -14.90 11.84 -3.35
N ASN A 5 -15.66 12.38 -2.38
CA ASN A 5 -15.34 12.28 -0.95
C ASN A 5 -15.47 10.84 -0.43
N GLU A 6 -16.43 10.06 -0.92
CA GLU A 6 -16.51 8.62 -0.62
C GLU A 6 -15.29 7.87 -1.17
N VAL A 7 -14.86 8.18 -2.40
CA VAL A 7 -13.66 7.57 -3.00
C VAL A 7 -12.40 7.97 -2.22
N VAL A 8 -12.24 9.23 -1.82
CA VAL A 8 -11.13 9.70 -0.96
C VAL A 8 -11.05 8.89 0.33
N LYS A 9 -12.19 8.67 1.00
CA LYS A 9 -12.26 7.88 2.24
C LYS A 9 -11.83 6.43 2.01
N MET A 10 -12.37 5.78 0.97
CA MET A 10 -12.02 4.39 0.63
C MET A 10 -10.53 4.23 0.28
N VAL A 11 -9.97 5.14 -0.53
CA VAL A 11 -8.55 5.14 -0.91
C VAL A 11 -7.66 5.36 0.33
N THR A 12 -8.01 6.32 1.19
CA THR A 12 -7.27 6.58 2.44
C THR A 12 -7.28 5.37 3.37
N GLU A 13 -8.44 4.73 3.55
CA GLU A 13 -8.58 3.55 4.41
C GLU A 13 -7.76 2.38 3.88
N GLN A 14 -7.86 2.07 2.58
CA GLN A 14 -7.08 0.98 2.01
C GLN A 14 -5.57 1.26 2.00
N GLY A 15 -5.15 2.52 1.79
CA GLY A 15 -3.75 2.89 1.91
C GLY A 15 -3.19 2.61 3.31
N ARG A 16 -3.98 2.90 4.36
CA ARG A 16 -3.63 2.55 5.74
C ARG A 16 -3.54 1.04 5.94
N ASN A 17 -4.49 0.27 5.40
CA ASN A 17 -4.50 -1.19 5.52
C ASN A 17 -3.28 -1.84 4.85
N VAL A 18 -2.86 -1.31 3.68
CA VAL A 18 -1.63 -1.74 3.00
C VAL A 18 -0.41 -1.54 3.91
N VAL A 19 -0.27 -0.35 4.52
CA VAL A 19 0.87 -0.06 5.41
C VAL A 19 0.83 -0.88 6.69
N ILE A 20 -0.35 -1.13 7.27
CA ILE A 20 -0.50 -2.01 8.44
C ILE A 20 -0.01 -3.42 8.09
N CYS A 21 -0.40 -3.97 6.93
CA CYS A 21 0.07 -5.27 6.48
C CYS A 21 1.58 -5.27 6.19
N ALA A 22 2.10 -4.20 5.58
CA ALA A 22 3.53 -4.05 5.31
C ALA A 22 4.34 -4.06 6.61
N LYS A 23 3.88 -3.36 7.65
CA LYS A 23 4.52 -3.35 8.97
C LYS A 23 4.57 -4.74 9.60
N GLU A 24 3.50 -5.51 9.46
CA GLU A 24 3.47 -6.88 9.99
C GLU A 24 4.44 -7.81 9.25
N LEU A 25 4.55 -7.65 7.92
CA LEU A 25 5.49 -8.39 7.09
C LEU A 25 6.95 -8.02 7.38
N GLU A 26 7.24 -6.73 7.48
CA GLU A 26 8.56 -6.20 7.79
C GLU A 26 9.06 -6.80 9.11
N LYS A 27 8.24 -6.78 10.17
CA LYS A 27 8.59 -7.36 11.49
C LYS A 27 8.94 -8.85 11.47
N ILE A 28 8.56 -9.58 10.43
CA ILE A 28 8.83 -11.02 10.30
C ILE A 28 9.65 -11.34 9.06
N ASN A 29 10.32 -10.36 8.45
CA ASN A 29 11.04 -10.51 7.18
C ASN A 29 12.06 -11.68 7.18
N GLN A 30 12.77 -11.87 8.30
CA GLN A 30 13.74 -12.96 8.50
C GLN A 30 13.12 -14.29 8.94
N LYS A 31 11.83 -14.31 9.29
CA LYS A 31 11.13 -15.55 9.60
C LYS A 31 10.73 -16.25 8.32
N LYS A 32 10.66 -17.57 8.37
CA LYS A 32 10.22 -18.41 7.25
C LYS A 32 8.90 -19.11 7.57
N GLY A 33 8.34 -19.78 6.58
CA GLY A 33 7.15 -20.61 6.74
C GLY A 33 5.83 -19.91 6.39
N LYS A 34 4.76 -20.71 6.52
CA LYS A 34 3.40 -20.37 6.07
C LYS A 34 2.90 -19.01 6.57
N LYS A 35 3.18 -18.65 7.83
CA LYS A 35 2.72 -17.37 8.41
C LYS A 35 3.18 -16.15 7.62
N ARG A 36 4.41 -16.16 7.08
CA ARG A 36 4.92 -15.06 6.26
C ARG A 36 4.21 -15.01 4.91
N SER A 37 3.97 -16.18 4.29
CA SER A 37 3.18 -16.28 3.06
C SER A 37 1.75 -15.78 3.26
N ASP A 38 1.06 -16.20 4.32
CA ASP A 38 -0.30 -15.77 4.63
C ASP A 38 -0.40 -14.24 4.80
N LEU A 39 0.61 -13.64 5.45
CA LEU A 39 0.69 -12.18 5.58
C LEU A 39 0.98 -11.48 4.24
N PHE A 40 1.76 -12.11 3.37
CA PHE A 40 2.05 -11.59 2.04
C PHE A 40 0.83 -11.65 1.12
N GLU A 41 0.06 -12.73 1.18
CA GLU A 41 -1.22 -12.83 0.49
C GLU A 41 -2.20 -11.75 0.96
N ARG A 42 -2.29 -11.52 2.29
CA ARG A 42 -3.12 -10.45 2.84
C ARG A 42 -2.63 -9.06 2.40
N TYR A 43 -1.33 -8.85 2.29
CA TYR A 43 -0.77 -7.62 1.74
C TYR A 43 -1.20 -7.41 0.28
N CYS A 44 -1.05 -8.43 -0.58
CA CYS A 44 -1.48 -8.37 -1.98
C CYS A 44 -2.99 -8.12 -2.13
N ALA A 45 -3.82 -8.67 -1.24
CA ALA A 45 -5.25 -8.40 -1.23
C ALA A 45 -5.57 -6.93 -0.92
N ASN A 46 -4.85 -6.32 0.04
CA ASN A 46 -5.02 -4.91 0.37
C ASN A 46 -4.47 -3.99 -0.74
N GLU A 47 -3.34 -4.35 -1.37
CA GLU A 47 -2.84 -3.66 -2.56
C GLU A 47 -3.89 -3.67 -3.67
N HIS A 48 -4.51 -4.82 -3.93
CA HIS A 48 -5.56 -4.94 -4.94
C HIS A 48 -6.76 -4.04 -4.61
N SER A 49 -7.28 -4.09 -3.38
CA SER A 49 -8.38 -3.23 -2.94
C SER A 49 -8.04 -1.75 -3.07
N PHE A 50 -6.83 -1.36 -2.65
CA PHE A 50 -6.35 0.01 -2.79
C PHE A 50 -6.41 0.46 -4.26
N ASN A 51 -5.85 -0.33 -5.17
CA ASN A 51 -5.86 -0.02 -6.60
C ASN A 51 -7.29 0.04 -7.18
N VAL A 52 -8.18 -0.87 -6.78
CA VAL A 52 -9.59 -0.83 -7.24
C VAL A 52 -10.25 0.49 -6.88
N TYR A 53 -10.06 0.99 -5.65
CA TYR A 53 -10.66 2.26 -5.23
C TYR A 53 -9.99 3.47 -5.88
N THR A 54 -8.68 3.44 -6.16
CA THR A 54 -8.03 4.55 -6.88
C THR A 54 -8.58 4.69 -8.30
N TYR A 55 -8.88 3.58 -8.98
CA TYR A 55 -9.43 3.59 -10.34
C TYR A 55 -10.92 3.97 -10.42
N MET A 56 -11.62 4.12 -9.29
CA MET A 56 -13.01 4.58 -9.29
C MET A 56 -13.15 6.06 -9.68
N ASN A 57 -12.07 6.84 -9.62
CA ASN A 57 -12.08 8.25 -9.98
C ASN A 57 -10.77 8.65 -10.66
N SER A 58 -10.85 9.11 -11.91
CA SER A 58 -9.67 9.47 -12.71
C SER A 58 -8.88 10.66 -12.14
N THR A 59 -9.51 11.57 -11.40
CA THR A 59 -8.78 12.68 -10.77
C THR A 59 -7.89 12.15 -9.66
N ILE A 60 -8.42 11.29 -8.80
CA ILE A 60 -7.67 10.63 -7.72
C ILE A 60 -6.57 9.73 -8.28
N GLU A 61 -6.88 8.89 -9.28
CA GLU A 61 -5.91 8.03 -9.96
C GLU A 61 -4.71 8.83 -10.50
N ASN A 62 -4.95 10.05 -10.99
CA ASN A 62 -3.92 10.86 -11.62
C ASN A 62 -3.12 11.75 -10.66
N LEU A 63 -3.45 11.77 -9.37
CA LEU A 63 -2.68 12.51 -8.38
C LEU A 63 -1.24 11.94 -8.29
N PRO A 64 -0.21 12.81 -8.38
CA PRO A 64 1.19 12.39 -8.28
C PRO A 64 1.48 11.57 -7.01
N GLU A 65 0.91 11.96 -5.88
CA GLU A 65 1.11 11.32 -4.58
C GLU A 65 0.45 9.94 -4.51
N VAL A 66 -0.71 9.75 -5.17
CA VAL A 66 -1.36 8.43 -5.30
C VAL A 66 -0.50 7.50 -6.15
N LYS A 67 0.00 7.98 -7.30
CA LYS A 67 0.91 7.21 -8.17
C LYS A 67 2.23 6.87 -7.48
N LEU A 68 2.77 7.80 -6.70
CA LEU A 68 3.97 7.57 -5.90
C LEU A 68 3.72 6.47 -4.86
N PHE A 69 2.60 6.55 -4.13
CA PHE A 69 2.24 5.53 -3.16
C PHE A 69 2.04 4.15 -3.82
N GLN A 70 1.33 4.07 -4.95
CA GLN A 70 1.21 2.82 -5.75
C GLN A 70 2.58 2.22 -6.10
N ARG A 71 3.52 3.07 -6.53
CA ARG A 71 4.89 2.61 -6.83
C ARG A 71 5.60 2.10 -5.58
N LYS A 72 5.47 2.76 -4.43
CA LYS A 72 6.08 2.32 -3.17
C LYS A 72 5.47 1.02 -2.65
N VAL A 73 4.16 0.82 -2.85
CA VAL A 73 3.48 -0.46 -2.58
C VAL A 73 4.12 -1.56 -3.43
N ALA A 74 4.19 -1.39 -4.75
CA ALA A 74 4.81 -2.39 -5.63
C ALA A 74 6.27 -2.71 -5.25
N LEU A 75 7.06 -1.69 -4.89
CA LEU A 75 8.46 -1.87 -4.48
C LEU A 75 8.60 -2.67 -3.18
N PHE A 76 7.77 -2.41 -2.17
CA PHE A 76 7.75 -3.20 -0.94
C PHE A 76 7.31 -4.64 -1.23
N GLY A 77 6.25 -4.84 -2.01
CA GLY A 77 5.75 -6.16 -2.39
C GLY A 77 6.79 -7.01 -3.12
N ALA A 78 7.61 -6.39 -3.98
CA ALA A 78 8.68 -7.07 -4.71
C ALA A 78 9.73 -7.73 -3.79
N VAL A 79 9.95 -7.18 -2.59
CA VAL A 79 10.88 -7.74 -1.59
C VAL A 79 10.43 -9.13 -1.10
N PHE A 80 9.12 -9.40 -1.13
CA PHE A 80 8.52 -10.63 -0.61
C PHE A 80 7.97 -11.54 -1.72
N VAL A 81 8.15 -11.21 -3.00
CA VAL A 81 7.51 -11.92 -4.13
C VAL A 81 7.81 -13.43 -4.15
N GLY A 82 9.03 -13.83 -3.75
CA GLY A 82 9.43 -15.24 -3.67
C GLY A 82 8.64 -16.04 -2.63
N THR A 83 8.11 -15.38 -1.59
CA THR A 83 7.33 -16.04 -0.52
C THR A 83 5.99 -16.59 -1.00
N ARG A 84 5.51 -16.15 -2.17
CA ARG A 84 4.27 -16.63 -2.80
C ARG A 84 4.36 -18.10 -3.23
N THR A 85 5.54 -18.57 -3.61
CA THR A 85 5.74 -19.93 -4.14
C THR A 85 6.69 -20.76 -3.29
N ASP A 86 7.53 -20.11 -2.49
CA ASP A 86 8.49 -20.76 -1.61
C ASP A 86 8.45 -20.16 -0.20
N TYR A 87 7.96 -20.93 0.77
CA TYR A 87 7.90 -20.52 2.17
C TYR A 87 9.29 -20.28 2.78
N GLU A 88 10.33 -20.87 2.19
CA GLU A 88 11.72 -20.78 2.63
C GLU A 88 12.51 -19.67 1.93
N ALA A 89 11.86 -18.93 1.02
CA ALA A 89 12.47 -17.86 0.24
C ALA A 89 13.22 -16.86 1.13
N GLN A 90 14.41 -16.48 0.69
CA GLN A 90 15.19 -15.46 1.38
C GLN A 90 14.62 -14.08 1.07
N VAL A 91 14.52 -13.26 2.11
CA VAL A 91 14.06 -11.88 2.02
C VAL A 91 15.21 -10.99 2.48
N ASP A 92 15.53 -9.96 1.71
CA ASP A 92 16.49 -8.95 2.11
C ASP A 92 15.85 -8.06 3.19
N ALA A 93 16.23 -8.29 4.45
CA ALA A 93 15.70 -7.56 5.59
C ALA A 93 15.99 -6.06 5.53
N LYS A 94 17.15 -5.66 5.01
CA LYS A 94 17.53 -4.24 4.89
C LYS A 94 16.70 -3.57 3.81
N GLN A 95 16.46 -4.25 2.69
CA GLN A 95 15.57 -3.76 1.65
C GLN A 95 14.11 -3.70 2.16
N ALA A 96 13.66 -4.67 2.95
CA ALA A 96 12.32 -4.67 3.55
C ALA A 96 12.12 -3.47 4.49
N GLU A 97 13.08 -3.19 5.36
CA GLU A 97 13.06 -2.02 6.25
C GLU A 97 13.05 -0.71 5.45
N THR A 98 13.97 -0.56 4.49
CA THR A 98 14.09 0.65 3.66
C THR A 98 12.79 0.93 2.89
N THR A 99 12.25 -0.08 2.20
CA THR A 99 11.02 0.08 1.42
C THR A 99 9.79 0.29 2.29
N TYR A 100 9.76 -0.24 3.51
CA TYR A 100 8.68 0.03 4.47
C TYR A 100 8.66 1.49 4.92
N VAL A 101 9.83 2.07 5.23
CA VAL A 101 9.94 3.48 5.62
C VAL A 101 9.48 4.38 4.48
N GLU A 102 9.98 4.16 3.27
CA GLU A 102 9.57 4.91 2.07
C GLU A 102 8.07 4.78 1.77
N LEU A 103 7.49 3.61 2.02
CA LEU A 103 6.06 3.36 1.85
C LEU A 103 5.23 4.14 2.89
N MET A 104 5.67 4.21 4.15
CA MET A 104 5.00 5.01 5.18
C MET A 104 5.05 6.51 4.86
N GLU A 105 6.18 7.00 4.38
CA GLU A 105 6.33 8.40 3.98
C GLU A 105 5.37 8.74 2.84
N ALA A 106 5.33 7.91 1.79
CA ALA A 106 4.41 8.08 0.68
C ALA A 106 2.93 8.00 1.09
N LEU A 107 2.57 7.19 2.10
CA LEU A 107 1.20 7.18 2.63
C LEU A 107 0.82 8.54 3.21
N ASN A 108 1.72 9.14 4.00
CA ASN A 108 1.46 10.44 4.62
C ASN A 108 1.31 11.54 3.58
N GLU A 109 2.17 11.54 2.56
CA GLU A 109 2.07 12.47 1.43
C GLU A 109 0.74 12.32 0.68
N MET A 110 0.36 11.08 0.34
CA MET A 110 -0.91 10.79 -0.32
C MET A 110 -2.12 11.25 0.50
N ILE A 111 -2.15 10.94 1.81
CA ILE A 111 -3.26 11.35 2.68
C ILE A 111 -3.36 12.87 2.75
N ASN A 112 -2.24 13.58 2.87
CA ASN A 112 -2.24 15.05 2.88
C ASN A 112 -2.77 15.62 1.56
N ALA A 113 -2.36 15.08 0.42
CA ALA A 113 -2.86 15.49 -0.89
C ALA A 113 -4.37 15.26 -1.03
N LEU A 114 -4.86 14.10 -0.59
CA LEU A 114 -6.29 13.77 -0.63
C LEU A 114 -7.14 14.68 0.29
N LEU A 115 -6.64 15.02 1.47
CA LEU A 115 -7.33 15.94 2.39
C LEU A 115 -7.38 17.38 1.82
N LEU A 116 -6.30 17.85 1.20
CA LEU A 116 -6.31 19.16 0.53
C LEU A 116 -7.27 19.18 -0.65
N PHE A 117 -7.32 18.07 -1.39
CA PHE A 117 -8.22 17.89 -2.52
C PHE A 117 -9.71 17.91 -2.09
N GLU A 118 -10.07 17.17 -1.03
CA GLU A 118 -11.42 17.15 -0.45
C GLU A 118 -11.90 18.57 -0.08
N ASN A 119 -11.04 19.34 0.61
CA ASN A 119 -11.35 20.71 1.02
C ASN A 119 -11.48 21.71 -0.15
N SER A 120 -10.82 21.44 -1.28
CA SER A 120 -10.94 22.26 -2.49
C SER A 120 -12.19 21.97 -3.31
N SER A 121 -12.78 20.79 -3.13
CA SER A 121 -13.95 20.30 -3.89
C SER A 121 -15.29 20.74 -3.27
N GLU A 122 -15.28 21.30 -2.06
CA GLU A 122 -16.45 21.83 -1.35
C GLU A 122 -16.70 23.33 -1.58
N LYS A 123 -15.88 24.01 -2.40
CA LYS A 123 -16.03 25.42 -2.79
C LYS A 123 -16.51 25.56 -4.22
#